data_AF-A0A8S3TI24-F1
#
_entry.id   AF-A0A8S3TI24-F1
#
_cell.length_a   1.000
_cell.length_b   1.000
_cell.length_c   1.000
_cell.angle_alpha   90.00
_cell.angle_beta   90.00
_cell.angle_gamma   90.00
#
_symmetry.space_group_name_H-M   'P 1'
#
loop_
_entity.id
_entity.type
_entity.pdbx_description
1 polymer ?
#
loop_
_entity_poly.entity_id
_entity_poly.type
_entity_poly.pdbx_seq_one_letter_code
_entity_poly.pdbx_strand_id
1 'polypeptide(L)'
;MGVPKFYRWISERYPCLSETVKELQIPEFDNLYLDMNGIIHTCSHPDDNNPHFRITLEKILADICHYIEFLFRIIKPKKVFFMAIDGVAPRAKMNQQRGRRFRSAREAEECEKRARESGEVLPTEKRFDSNCITPGTEFMVTLHEHLKYFAAQKVSTDPLWHGVRVYLSGHETPGEGEHKIMDFIRHDRTQPGYDHNTRHCLYGLDADLMMLGLSTHEPHFSLLREEVRFGGKKDNKRPATPEETTFHLLHLSLFREYLDFEFKDLKGKLPFGYDVEAIIDDWVLMGFLVGNDFIPNLPHLHIRHDALPLLWKTYMDILPECGGIKRYCFYAGF
;
A
#
# COMPACT_ATOMS: atom_id res chain seq x y z
N MET A 1 2.94 4.43 5.32
CA MET A 1 2.65 5.85 5.05
C MET A 1 1.18 6.10 5.32
N GLY A 2 0.69 7.32 5.16
CA GLY A 2 -0.74 7.60 5.20
C GLY A 2 -1.34 7.89 6.57
N VAL A 3 -2.67 7.87 6.62
CA VAL A 3 -3.43 8.34 7.79
C VAL A 3 -3.23 7.37 8.99
N PRO A 4 -2.57 7.79 10.09
CA PRO A 4 -2.22 6.87 11.17
C PRO A 4 -3.43 6.21 11.81
N LYS A 5 -3.37 4.89 12.00
CA LYS A 5 -4.45 4.05 12.59
C LYS A 5 -5.73 3.95 11.75
N PHE A 6 -5.74 4.48 10.53
CA PHE A 6 -6.93 4.46 9.67
C PHE A 6 -7.42 3.06 9.34
N TYR A 7 -6.51 2.17 8.90
CA TYR A 7 -6.85 0.78 8.62
C TYR A 7 -7.50 0.08 9.82
N ARG A 8 -6.95 0.28 11.02
CA ARG A 8 -7.51 -0.27 12.26
C ARG A 8 -8.93 0.25 12.50
N TRP A 9 -9.11 1.56 12.43
CA TRP A 9 -10.41 2.20 12.67
C TRP A 9 -11.47 1.74 11.67
N ILE A 10 -11.11 1.65 10.38
CA ILE A 10 -11.99 1.12 9.34
C ILE A 10 -12.33 -0.35 9.57
N SER A 11 -11.35 -1.18 9.94
CA SER A 11 -11.57 -2.61 10.19
C SER A 11 -12.46 -2.84 11.41
N GLU A 12 -12.35 -2.00 12.46
CA GLU A 12 -13.23 -2.05 13.64
C GLU A 12 -14.65 -1.56 13.31
N ARG A 13 -14.80 -0.54 12.45
CA ARG A 13 -16.11 0.00 12.04
C ARG A 13 -16.87 -0.93 11.09
N TYR A 14 -16.16 -1.52 10.14
CA TYR A 14 -16.70 -2.36 9.08
C TYR A 14 -16.03 -3.75 9.14
N PRO A 15 -16.45 -4.62 10.09
CA PRO A 15 -15.72 -5.85 10.42
C PRO A 15 -15.71 -6.89 9.30
N CYS A 16 -16.65 -6.83 8.36
CA CYS A 16 -16.73 -7.77 7.24
C CYS A 16 -15.85 -7.36 6.04
N LEU A 17 -15.11 -6.25 6.11
CA LEU A 17 -14.30 -5.77 4.98
C LEU A 17 -13.15 -6.68 4.60
N SER A 18 -12.60 -7.39 5.57
CA SER A 18 -11.40 -8.20 5.39
C SER A 18 -11.65 -9.64 5.78
N GLU A 19 -11.17 -10.56 4.96
CA GLU A 19 -11.12 -11.98 5.29
C GLU A 19 -9.68 -12.47 5.38
N THR A 20 -9.43 -13.49 6.19
CA THR A 20 -8.13 -14.16 6.22
C THR A 20 -7.98 -15.03 4.98
N VAL A 21 -6.88 -14.83 4.27
CA VAL A 21 -6.52 -15.58 3.07
C VAL A 21 -6.28 -17.04 3.44
N LYS A 22 -6.97 -17.95 2.75
CA LYS A 22 -6.71 -19.39 2.75
C LYS A 22 -6.54 -19.81 1.29
N GLU A 23 -5.52 -20.59 0.96
CA GLU A 23 -5.12 -20.89 -0.43
C GLU A 23 -6.26 -21.32 -1.37
N LEU A 24 -7.28 -22.02 -0.85
CA LEU A 24 -8.41 -22.53 -1.63
C LEU A 24 -9.64 -21.59 -1.68
N GLN A 25 -9.57 -20.43 -1.00
CA GLN A 25 -10.69 -19.50 -0.84
C GLN A 25 -10.46 -18.14 -1.49
N ILE A 26 -9.32 -17.95 -2.18
CA ILE A 26 -8.99 -16.70 -2.85
C ILE A 26 -9.83 -16.59 -4.13
N PRO A 27 -10.60 -15.51 -4.33
CA PRO A 27 -11.29 -15.28 -5.59
C PRO A 27 -10.29 -15.13 -6.73
N GLU A 28 -10.71 -15.43 -7.96
CA GLU A 28 -9.84 -15.23 -9.11
C GLU A 28 -9.63 -13.75 -9.39
N PHE A 29 -8.41 -13.38 -9.77
CA PHE A 29 -8.04 -12.02 -10.17
C PHE A 29 -7.50 -11.98 -11.59
N ASP A 30 -7.85 -10.92 -12.32
CA ASP A 30 -7.28 -10.67 -13.64
C ASP A 30 -5.90 -10.04 -13.51
N ASN A 31 -5.77 -9.06 -12.62
CA ASN A 31 -4.57 -8.26 -12.49
C ASN A 31 -4.07 -8.26 -11.04
N LEU A 32 -2.78 -8.55 -10.85
CA LEU A 32 -2.06 -8.40 -9.58
C LEU A 32 -1.04 -7.27 -9.67
N TYR A 33 -1.06 -6.38 -8.69
CA TYR A 33 -0.16 -5.25 -8.57
C TYR A 33 0.61 -5.35 -7.25
N LEU A 34 1.93 -5.20 -7.29
CA LEU A 34 2.77 -5.18 -6.09
C LEU A 34 3.41 -3.81 -5.92
N ASP A 35 3.11 -3.16 -4.80
CA ASP A 35 4.00 -2.13 -4.26
C ASP A 35 5.21 -2.83 -3.62
N MET A 36 6.34 -2.78 -4.31
CA MET A 36 7.55 -3.52 -3.96
C MET A 36 8.27 -2.93 -2.75
N ASN A 37 8.05 -1.65 -2.42
CA ASN A 37 8.83 -1.00 -1.36
C ASN A 37 8.60 -1.68 -0.01
N GLY A 38 7.36 -2.06 0.30
CA GLY A 38 7.04 -2.84 1.50
C GLY A 38 7.80 -4.17 1.56
N ILE A 39 7.86 -4.90 0.44
CA ILE A 39 8.57 -6.18 0.31
C ILE A 39 10.08 -5.99 0.52
N ILE A 40 10.68 -5.01 -0.16
CA ILE A 40 12.12 -4.72 -0.07
C ILE A 40 12.52 -4.40 1.38
N HIS A 41 11.71 -3.61 2.08
CA HIS A 41 11.94 -3.31 3.50
C HIS A 41 11.85 -4.57 4.37
N THR A 42 10.79 -5.37 4.22
CA THR A 42 10.60 -6.59 5.00
C THR A 42 11.72 -7.62 4.78
N CYS A 43 12.17 -7.81 3.54
CA CYS A 43 13.22 -8.77 3.21
C CYS A 43 14.63 -8.29 3.58
N SER A 44 14.86 -6.99 3.74
CA SER A 44 16.21 -6.46 4.03
C SER A 44 16.49 -6.15 5.49
N HIS A 45 15.46 -5.85 6.30
CA HIS A 45 15.61 -5.57 7.73
C HIS A 45 14.30 -5.84 8.47
N PRO A 46 14.00 -7.12 8.80
CA PRO A 46 12.76 -7.47 9.47
C PRO A 46 12.66 -6.94 10.91
N ASP A 47 13.79 -6.65 11.57
CA ASP A 47 13.84 -6.06 12.92
C ASP A 47 14.86 -4.92 13.01
N ASP A 48 14.35 -3.68 12.98
CA ASP A 48 15.16 -2.46 13.09
C ASP A 48 15.83 -2.28 14.46
N ASN A 49 15.35 -2.98 15.49
CA ASN A 49 15.83 -2.82 16.87
C ASN A 49 16.91 -3.83 17.24
N ASN A 50 17.32 -4.70 16.33
CA ASN A 50 18.36 -5.70 16.58
C ASN A 50 19.72 -5.20 16.04
N PRO A 51 20.63 -4.71 16.92
CA PRO A 51 21.94 -4.20 16.48
C PRO A 51 22.87 -5.31 15.98
N HIS A 52 22.55 -6.58 16.21
CA HIS A 52 23.32 -7.75 15.77
C HIS A 52 22.90 -8.28 14.40
N PHE A 53 21.76 -7.84 13.86
CA PHE A 53 21.26 -8.38 12.60
C PHE A 53 22.19 -8.04 11.43
N ARG A 54 22.54 -9.04 10.62
CA ARG A 54 23.34 -8.90 9.40
C ARG A 54 22.71 -9.72 8.29
N ILE A 55 22.75 -9.19 7.08
CA ILE A 55 22.22 -9.84 5.89
C ILE A 55 23.07 -9.41 4.68
N THR A 56 23.27 -10.33 3.73
CA THR A 56 24.01 -10.04 2.50
C THR A 56 23.05 -9.62 1.38
N LEU A 57 23.57 -8.94 0.36
CA LEU A 57 22.77 -8.54 -0.79
C LEU A 57 22.14 -9.75 -1.48
N GLU A 58 22.88 -10.84 -1.65
CA GLU A 58 22.41 -12.07 -2.30
C GLU A 58 21.22 -12.67 -1.55
N LYS A 59 21.27 -12.66 -0.21
CA LYS A 59 20.16 -13.15 0.62
C LYS A 59 18.93 -12.24 0.51
N ILE A 60 19.11 -10.92 0.52
CA ILE A 60 18.01 -9.95 0.30
C ILE A 60 17.33 -10.21 -1.04
N LEU A 61 18.11 -10.35 -2.12
CA LEU A 61 17.59 -10.58 -3.47
C LEU A 61 16.82 -11.91 -3.57
N ALA A 62 17.37 -12.98 -2.97
CA ALA A 62 16.69 -14.27 -2.92
C ALA A 62 15.37 -14.20 -2.12
N ASP A 63 15.36 -13.50 -0.99
CA ASP A 63 14.16 -13.35 -0.16
C ASP A 63 13.07 -12.53 -0.86
N ILE A 64 13.45 -11.47 -1.59
CA ILE A 64 12.51 -10.70 -2.42
C ILE A 64 11.91 -11.58 -3.52
N CYS A 65 12.73 -12.36 -4.23
CA CYS A 65 12.25 -13.26 -5.29
C CYS A 65 11.29 -14.33 -4.74
N HIS A 66 11.63 -14.93 -3.60
CA HIS A 66 10.77 -15.89 -2.90
C HIS A 66 9.43 -15.26 -2.51
N TYR A 67 9.45 -14.03 -1.98
CA TYR A 67 8.23 -13.32 -1.59
C TYR A 67 7.34 -13.02 -2.80
N ILE A 68 7.91 -12.54 -3.91
CA ILE A 68 7.18 -12.28 -5.16
C ILE A 68 6.54 -13.59 -5.67
N GLU A 69 7.31 -14.67 -5.72
CA GLU A 69 6.83 -15.97 -6.19
C GLU A 69 5.69 -16.50 -5.31
N PHE A 70 5.82 -16.37 -3.99
CA PHE A 70 4.77 -16.73 -3.05
C PHE A 70 3.47 -15.96 -3.36
N LEU A 71 3.54 -14.62 -3.45
CA LEU A 71 2.37 -13.79 -3.76
C LEU A 71 1.74 -14.13 -5.11
N PHE A 72 2.56 -14.34 -6.15
CA PHE A 72 2.09 -14.73 -7.47
C PHE A 72 1.37 -16.08 -7.43
N ARG A 73 1.92 -17.06 -6.72
CA ARG A 73 1.35 -18.41 -6.59
C ARG A 73 0.03 -18.44 -5.83
N ILE A 74 -0.15 -17.60 -4.82
CA ILE A 74 -1.41 -17.55 -4.07
C ILE A 74 -2.50 -16.82 -4.88
N ILE A 75 -2.18 -15.71 -5.55
CA ILE A 75 -3.18 -14.89 -6.26
C ILE A 75 -3.51 -15.43 -7.66
N LYS A 76 -2.52 -15.99 -8.38
CA LYS A 76 -2.66 -16.57 -9.72
C LYS A 76 -3.35 -15.61 -10.73
N PRO A 77 -2.79 -14.42 -10.96
CA PRO A 77 -3.39 -13.43 -11.88
C PRO A 77 -3.53 -14.00 -13.29
N LYS A 78 -4.63 -13.69 -13.98
CA LYS A 78 -4.94 -14.24 -15.32
C LYS A 78 -4.41 -13.42 -16.49
N LYS A 79 -4.28 -12.10 -16.34
CA LYS A 79 -4.01 -11.16 -17.44
C LYS A 79 -2.76 -10.34 -17.21
N VAL A 80 -2.62 -9.70 -16.04
CA VAL A 80 -1.53 -8.75 -15.76
C VAL A 80 -0.86 -9.04 -14.42
N PHE A 81 0.46 -8.96 -14.40
CA PHE A 81 1.25 -8.91 -13.18
C PHE A 81 2.17 -7.68 -13.22
N PHE A 82 1.96 -6.71 -12.32
CA PHE A 82 2.65 -5.43 -12.32
C PHE A 82 3.44 -5.26 -11.03
N MET A 83 4.75 -5.10 -11.13
CA MET A 83 5.64 -4.82 -10.00
C MET A 83 6.10 -3.36 -10.07
N ALA A 84 5.78 -2.58 -9.03
CA ALA A 84 6.12 -1.17 -8.94
C ALA A 84 7.14 -0.93 -7.83
N ILE A 85 8.28 -0.36 -8.20
CA ILE A 85 9.32 0.10 -7.27
C ILE A 85 9.29 1.63 -7.26
N ASP A 86 9.45 2.25 -6.09
CA ASP A 86 9.52 3.71 -6.01
C ASP A 86 10.64 4.26 -6.92
N GLY A 87 10.27 5.25 -7.72
CA GLY A 87 11.19 6.14 -8.42
C GLY A 87 11.36 7.46 -7.68
N VAL A 88 11.84 8.48 -8.39
CA VAL A 88 11.95 9.84 -7.84
C VAL A 88 10.55 10.36 -7.51
N ALA A 89 10.27 10.56 -6.22
CA ALA A 89 8.99 11.01 -5.71
C ALA A 89 8.83 12.54 -5.73
N PRO A 90 7.60 13.07 -5.63
CA PRO A 90 7.36 14.51 -5.51
C PRO A 90 8.02 15.14 -4.29
N ARG A 91 8.30 16.46 -4.35
CA ARG A 91 9.00 17.20 -3.28
C ARG A 91 8.34 17.05 -1.91
N ALA A 92 7.01 17.05 -1.86
CA ALA A 92 6.27 16.89 -0.62
C ALA A 92 6.59 15.55 0.06
N LYS A 93 6.61 14.46 -0.71
CA LYS A 93 7.04 13.14 -0.24
C LYS A 93 8.51 13.11 0.17
N MET A 94 9.39 13.74 -0.63
CA MET A 94 10.82 13.79 -0.32
C MET A 94 11.10 14.42 1.05
N ASN A 95 10.36 15.47 1.45
CA ASN A 95 10.49 16.07 2.78
C ASN A 95 10.11 15.09 3.89
N GLN A 96 9.03 14.34 3.69
CA GLN A 96 8.53 13.34 4.62
C GLN A 96 9.50 12.15 4.75
N GLN A 97 9.99 11.63 3.62
CA GLN A 97 11.01 10.57 3.57
C GLN A 97 12.33 11.02 4.21
N ARG A 98 12.80 12.25 3.94
CA ARG A 98 14.00 12.82 4.57
C ARG A 98 13.88 12.83 6.09
N GLY A 99 12.73 13.28 6.62
CA GLY A 99 12.47 13.29 8.05
C GLY A 99 12.47 11.89 8.68
N ARG A 100 11.89 10.90 7.99
CA ARG A 100 11.91 9.49 8.43
C ARG A 100 13.34 8.95 8.49
N ARG A 101 14.10 9.12 7.40
CA ARG A 101 15.49 8.63 7.28
C ARG A 101 16.42 9.21 8.34
N PHE A 102 16.30 10.51 8.62
CA PHE A 102 17.08 11.15 9.68
C PHE A 102 16.79 10.57 11.07
N ARG A 103 15.52 10.27 11.37
CA ARG A 103 15.14 9.60 12.62
C ARG A 103 15.67 8.18 12.69
N SER A 104 15.46 7.37 11.64
CA SER A 104 15.91 5.97 11.62
C SER A 104 17.42 5.83 11.73
N ALA A 105 18.20 6.71 11.07
CA ALA A 105 19.66 6.73 11.18
C ALA A 105 20.11 7.04 12.63
N ARG A 106 19.47 8.03 13.27
CA ARG A 106 19.75 8.39 14.66
C ARG A 106 19.36 7.27 15.64
N GLU A 107 18.20 6.66 15.45
CA GLU A 107 17.74 5.53 16.28
C GLU A 107 18.67 4.32 16.15
N ALA A 108 19.18 4.03 14.94
CA ALA A 108 20.17 2.99 14.71
C ALA A 108 21.49 3.26 15.44
N GLU A 109 22.00 4.50 15.37
CA GLU A 109 23.22 4.92 16.08
C GLU A 109 23.06 4.81 17.60
N GLU A 110 21.94 5.30 18.14
CA GLU A 110 21.62 5.21 19.57
C GLU A 110 21.50 3.74 20.03
N CYS A 111 20.93 2.87 19.20
CA CYS A 111 20.81 1.43 19.47
C CYS A 111 22.18 0.75 19.55
N GLU A 112 23.07 0.99 18.58
CA GLU A 112 24.43 0.44 18.62
C GLU A 112 25.23 0.95 19.82
N LYS A 113 25.10 2.24 20.15
CA LYS A 113 25.77 2.85 21.30
C LYS A 113 25.33 2.16 22.60
N ARG A 114 24.03 1.95 22.80
CA ARG A 114 23.49 1.25 23.99
C ARG A 114 23.98 -0.19 24.10
N ALA A 115 24.07 -0.91 22.97
CA ALA A 115 24.58 -2.28 22.95
C ALA A 115 26.06 -2.32 23.38
N ARG A 116 26.90 -1.43 22.84
CA ARG A 116 28.31 -1.30 23.24
C ARG A 116 28.47 -0.90 24.71
N GLU A 117 27.67 0.04 25.21
CA GLU A 117 27.66 0.47 26.62
C GLU A 117 27.22 -0.67 27.56
N SER A 118 26.36 -1.58 27.08
CA SER A 118 25.93 -2.77 27.80
C SER A 118 26.96 -3.92 27.77
N GLY A 119 28.12 -3.70 27.14
CA GLY A 119 29.19 -4.68 27.01
C GLY A 119 28.97 -5.72 25.91
N GLU A 120 27.99 -5.51 25.02
CA GLU A 120 27.74 -6.42 23.90
C GLU A 120 28.80 -6.26 22.81
N VAL A 121 29.30 -7.38 22.31
CA VAL A 121 30.21 -7.40 21.16
C VAL A 121 29.39 -7.46 19.89
N LEU A 122 29.38 -6.36 19.13
CA LEU A 122 28.67 -6.29 17.86
C LEU A 122 29.43 -7.03 16.75
N PRO A 123 28.73 -7.59 15.74
CA PRO A 123 29.37 -8.18 14.58
C PRO A 123 30.27 -7.20 13.84
N THR A 124 31.37 -7.71 13.29
CA THR A 124 32.36 -6.93 12.54
C THR A 124 31.85 -6.48 11.17
N GLU A 125 30.93 -7.24 10.58
CA GLU A 125 30.26 -6.86 9.34
C GLU A 125 29.45 -5.58 9.56
N LYS A 126 29.34 -4.76 8.52
CA LYS A 126 28.50 -3.57 8.57
C LYS A 126 27.02 -3.99 8.59
N ARG A 127 26.22 -3.27 9.37
CA ARG A 127 24.77 -3.36 9.30
C ARG A 127 24.29 -2.91 7.92
N PHE A 128 23.22 -3.53 7.43
CA PHE A 128 22.54 -3.06 6.23
C PHE A 128 21.98 -1.64 6.45
N ASP A 129 22.34 -0.70 5.58
CA ASP A 129 21.84 0.67 5.60
C ASP A 129 20.58 0.78 4.74
N SER A 130 19.41 0.83 5.37
CA SER A 130 18.12 0.93 4.68
C SER A 130 17.95 2.22 3.87
N ASN A 131 18.79 3.25 4.07
CA ASN A 131 18.79 4.44 3.22
C ASN A 131 19.20 4.12 1.77
N CYS A 132 19.86 2.98 1.52
CA CYS A 132 20.16 2.54 0.18
C CYS A 132 18.91 2.16 -0.64
N ILE A 133 17.75 1.99 0.01
CA ILE A 133 16.43 1.81 -0.63
C ILE A 133 15.93 3.19 -1.10
N THR A 134 16.64 3.75 -2.08
CA THR A 134 16.39 5.04 -2.70
C THR A 134 16.75 4.97 -4.17
N PRO A 135 15.92 5.54 -5.07
CA PRO A 135 16.27 5.61 -6.49
C PRO A 135 17.67 6.20 -6.71
N GLY A 136 18.42 5.56 -7.62
CA GLY A 136 19.76 6.02 -8.01
C GLY A 136 20.92 5.47 -7.19
N THR A 137 20.66 4.65 -6.17
CA THR A 137 21.72 3.92 -5.45
C THR A 137 22.16 2.67 -6.22
N GLU A 138 23.38 2.21 -5.99
CA GLU A 138 23.90 0.96 -6.55
C GLU A 138 23.05 -0.25 -6.14
N PHE A 139 22.53 -0.25 -4.91
CA PHE A 139 21.60 -1.27 -4.43
C PHE A 139 20.34 -1.35 -5.31
N MET A 140 19.70 -0.22 -5.60
CA MET A 140 18.47 -0.20 -6.40
C MET A 140 18.72 -0.58 -7.86
N VAL A 141 19.86 -0.18 -8.42
CA VAL A 141 20.28 -0.59 -9.78
C VAL A 141 20.48 -2.10 -9.84
N THR A 142 21.20 -2.66 -8.87
CA THR A 142 21.46 -4.11 -8.81
C THR A 142 20.16 -4.91 -8.61
N LEU A 143 19.29 -4.46 -7.71
CA LEU A 143 17.97 -5.05 -7.48
C LEU A 143 17.12 -5.04 -8.75
N HIS A 144 17.11 -3.92 -9.48
CA HIS A 144 16.33 -3.78 -10.71
C HIS A 144 16.77 -4.76 -11.80
N GLU A 145 18.07 -4.87 -12.06
CA GLU A 145 18.61 -5.83 -13.03
C GLU A 145 18.36 -7.28 -12.61
N HIS A 146 18.45 -7.57 -11.31
CA HIS A 146 18.13 -8.89 -10.78
C HIS A 146 16.64 -9.24 -10.99
N LEU A 147 15.73 -8.30 -10.73
CA LEU A 147 14.29 -8.49 -10.93
C LEU A 147 13.91 -8.64 -12.41
N LYS A 148 14.58 -7.91 -13.32
CA LYS A 148 14.44 -8.12 -14.77
C LYS A 148 14.80 -9.55 -15.16
N TYR A 149 15.97 -10.03 -14.71
CA TYR A 149 16.41 -11.40 -14.96
C TYR A 149 15.44 -12.43 -14.36
N PHE A 150 15.05 -12.24 -13.11
CA PHE A 150 14.08 -13.10 -12.42
C PHE A 150 12.75 -13.20 -13.19
N ALA A 151 12.17 -12.07 -13.58
CA ALA A 151 10.92 -12.04 -14.32
C ALA A 151 11.05 -12.74 -15.69
N ALA A 152 12.13 -12.48 -16.43
CA ALA A 152 12.39 -13.13 -17.72
C ALA A 152 12.57 -14.65 -17.56
N GLN A 153 13.28 -15.09 -16.52
CA GLN A 153 13.48 -16.50 -16.20
C GLN A 153 12.17 -17.17 -15.81
N LYS A 154 11.33 -16.55 -14.97
CA LYS A 154 10.02 -17.08 -14.60
C LYS A 154 9.08 -17.20 -15.80
N VAL A 155 8.97 -16.17 -16.61
CA VAL A 155 8.16 -16.21 -17.86
C VAL A 155 8.63 -17.31 -18.82
N SER A 156 9.92 -17.63 -18.84
CA SER A 156 10.47 -18.65 -19.75
C SER A 156 10.37 -20.09 -19.23
N THR A 157 10.28 -20.27 -17.91
CA THR A 157 10.44 -21.60 -17.28
C THR A 157 9.25 -22.04 -16.44
N ASP A 158 8.42 -21.12 -15.96
CA ASP A 158 7.30 -21.40 -15.06
C ASP A 158 5.97 -21.36 -15.82
N PRO A 159 5.26 -22.51 -15.95
CA PRO A 159 3.97 -22.57 -16.60
C PRO A 159 2.90 -21.63 -16.02
N LEU A 160 2.98 -21.26 -14.74
CA LEU A 160 2.03 -20.35 -14.12
C LEU A 160 2.17 -18.91 -14.61
N TRP A 161 3.33 -18.54 -15.16
CA TRP A 161 3.60 -17.20 -15.68
C TRP A 161 3.27 -17.07 -17.18
N HIS A 162 3.07 -18.19 -17.87
CA HIS A 162 2.70 -18.17 -19.28
C HIS A 162 1.34 -17.52 -19.51
N GLY A 163 1.26 -16.62 -20.49
CA GLY A 163 0.02 -15.91 -20.84
C GLY A 163 -0.28 -14.69 -19.97
N VAL A 164 0.46 -14.47 -18.88
CA VAL A 164 0.36 -13.27 -18.05
C VAL A 164 1.30 -12.19 -18.59
N ARG A 165 0.80 -10.97 -18.78
CA ARG A 165 1.63 -9.81 -19.15
C ARG A 165 2.33 -9.28 -17.90
N VAL A 166 3.65 -9.42 -17.85
CA VAL A 166 4.46 -8.97 -16.71
C VAL A 166 5.05 -7.59 -16.98
N TYR A 167 4.82 -6.66 -16.05
CA TYR A 167 5.37 -5.30 -16.08
C TYR A 167 6.25 -5.08 -14.85
N LEU A 168 7.44 -4.51 -15.07
CA LEU A 168 8.33 -4.06 -14.00
C LEU A 168 8.57 -2.56 -14.17
N SER A 169 7.96 -1.75 -13.29
CA SER A 169 8.21 -0.32 -13.21
C SER A 169 9.26 -0.04 -12.13
N GLY A 170 10.53 -0.03 -12.54
CA GLY A 170 11.66 0.13 -11.64
C GLY A 170 11.89 1.54 -11.12
N HIS A 171 12.98 1.69 -10.35
CA HIS A 171 13.42 2.98 -9.80
C HIS A 171 13.80 4.02 -10.87
N GLU A 172 14.03 3.56 -12.12
CA GLU A 172 14.34 4.40 -13.28
C GLU A 172 13.13 5.21 -13.78
N THR A 173 11.91 4.73 -13.51
CA THR A 173 10.68 5.46 -13.83
C THR A 173 10.34 6.40 -12.67
N PRO A 174 10.17 7.72 -12.87
CA PRO A 174 9.75 8.63 -11.80
C PRO A 174 8.39 8.27 -11.19
N GLY A 175 8.14 8.72 -9.96
CA GLY A 175 6.88 8.50 -9.24
C GLY A 175 6.93 7.41 -8.17
N GLU A 176 6.00 7.49 -7.23
CA GLU A 176 5.80 6.50 -6.16
C GLU A 176 5.17 5.22 -6.73
N GLY A 177 5.49 4.06 -6.17
CA GLY A 177 5.03 2.74 -6.63
C GLY A 177 3.51 2.65 -6.71
N GLU A 178 2.83 3.08 -5.64
CA GLU A 178 1.37 3.12 -5.59
C GLU A 178 0.77 4.02 -6.68
N HIS A 179 1.35 5.19 -6.93
CA HIS A 179 0.87 6.11 -7.96
C HIS A 179 1.10 5.60 -9.38
N LYS A 180 2.25 4.95 -9.65
CA LYS A 180 2.52 4.27 -10.93
C LYS A 180 1.49 3.19 -11.24
N ILE A 181 1.08 2.43 -10.22
CA ILE A 181 0.01 1.42 -10.35
C ILE A 181 -1.32 2.10 -10.69
N MET A 182 -1.67 3.18 -9.97
CA MET A 182 -2.92 3.91 -10.22
C MET A 182 -2.93 4.55 -11.62
N ASP A 183 -1.80 5.08 -12.09
CA ASP A 183 -1.64 5.60 -13.46
C ASP A 183 -1.84 4.50 -14.50
N PHE A 184 -1.25 3.32 -14.28
CA PHE A 184 -1.45 2.17 -15.17
C PHE A 184 -2.93 1.77 -15.24
N ILE A 185 -3.61 1.66 -14.10
CA ILE A 185 -5.05 1.32 -14.05
C ILE A 185 -5.88 2.38 -14.78
N ARG A 186 -5.65 3.67 -14.50
CA ARG A 186 -6.34 4.76 -15.22
C ARG A 186 -6.12 4.70 -16.72
N HIS A 187 -4.88 4.45 -17.15
CA HIS A 187 -4.57 4.35 -18.57
C HIS A 187 -5.29 3.16 -19.23
N ASP A 188 -5.25 1.98 -18.61
CA ASP A 188 -5.89 0.77 -19.13
C ASP A 188 -7.42 0.95 -19.29
N ARG A 189 -8.07 1.60 -18.30
CA ARG A 189 -9.50 1.94 -18.33
C ARG A 189 -9.90 2.84 -19.51
N THR A 190 -8.98 3.67 -19.99
CA THR A 190 -9.25 4.56 -21.15
C THR A 190 -9.07 3.85 -22.48
N GLN A 191 -8.51 2.63 -22.50
CA GLN A 191 -8.28 1.90 -23.74
C GLN A 191 -9.59 1.36 -24.34
N PRO A 192 -9.74 1.40 -25.68
CA PRO A 192 -10.87 0.77 -26.34
C PRO A 192 -10.93 -0.73 -26.03
N GLY A 193 -12.10 -1.22 -25.61
CA GLY A 193 -12.30 -2.64 -25.29
C GLY A 193 -11.85 -3.05 -23.87
N TYR A 194 -11.58 -2.08 -22.99
CA TYR A 194 -11.39 -2.35 -21.57
C TYR A 194 -12.61 -3.08 -20.97
N ASP A 195 -12.35 -4.13 -20.22
CA ASP A 195 -13.37 -4.90 -19.52
C ASP A 195 -13.67 -4.28 -18.16
N HIS A 196 -14.82 -3.64 -18.02
CA HIS A 196 -15.28 -3.00 -16.77
C HIS A 196 -15.51 -3.98 -15.60
N ASN A 197 -15.44 -5.30 -15.85
CA ASN A 197 -15.46 -6.31 -14.80
C ASN A 197 -14.07 -6.88 -14.47
N THR A 198 -13.00 -6.22 -14.91
CA THR A 198 -11.63 -6.61 -14.57
C THR A 198 -11.46 -6.64 -13.05
N ARG A 199 -10.91 -7.73 -12.52
CA ARG A 199 -10.71 -7.94 -11.08
C ARG A 199 -9.28 -7.59 -10.69
N HIS A 200 -9.14 -6.60 -9.82
CA HIS A 200 -7.87 -6.02 -9.41
C HIS A 200 -7.49 -6.47 -8.01
N CYS A 201 -6.25 -6.96 -7.83
CA CYS A 201 -5.65 -7.24 -6.53
C CYS A 201 -4.38 -6.42 -6.36
N LEU A 202 -4.32 -5.56 -5.35
CA LEU A 202 -3.13 -4.75 -5.04
C LEU A 202 -2.56 -5.17 -3.69
N TYR A 203 -1.30 -5.59 -3.68
CA TYR A 203 -0.56 -5.84 -2.47
C TYR A 203 0.11 -4.56 -1.96
N GLY A 204 -0.08 -4.26 -0.68
CA GLY A 204 0.67 -3.21 0.01
C GLY A 204 0.11 -2.88 1.40
N LEU A 205 0.96 -2.35 2.28
CA LEU A 205 0.64 -2.13 3.70
C LEU A 205 0.18 -0.69 4.00
N ASP A 206 0.17 0.19 3.01
CA ASP A 206 -0.15 1.59 3.25
C ASP A 206 -1.66 1.83 3.31
N ALA A 207 -2.08 2.69 4.24
CA ALA A 207 -3.49 3.02 4.43
C ALA A 207 -4.06 3.79 3.24
N ASP A 208 -3.20 4.53 2.55
CA ASP A 208 -3.56 5.36 1.39
C ASP A 208 -4.02 4.50 0.20
N LEU A 209 -3.57 3.24 0.11
CA LEU A 209 -4.02 2.29 -0.92
C LEU A 209 -5.54 2.05 -0.90
N MET A 210 -6.20 2.17 0.26
CA MET A 210 -7.66 2.09 0.33
C MET A 210 -8.31 3.29 -0.37
N MET A 211 -7.79 4.50 -0.12
CA MET A 211 -8.31 5.73 -0.73
C MET A 211 -7.99 5.76 -2.23
N LEU A 212 -6.76 5.42 -2.61
CA LEU A 212 -6.34 5.34 -4.00
C LEU A 212 -7.15 4.27 -4.77
N GLY A 213 -7.33 3.08 -4.18
CA GLY A 213 -8.15 2.02 -4.77
C GLY A 213 -9.60 2.44 -4.96
N LEU A 214 -10.23 3.09 -3.98
CA LEU A 214 -11.58 3.65 -4.12
C LEU A 214 -11.68 4.71 -5.22
N SER A 215 -10.66 5.57 -5.34
CA SER A 215 -10.58 6.64 -6.34
C SER A 215 -10.39 6.11 -7.76
N THR A 216 -10.09 4.82 -7.94
CA THR A 216 -10.10 4.20 -9.27
C THR A 216 -11.52 3.99 -9.79
N HIS A 217 -12.54 3.94 -8.91
CA HIS A 217 -13.91 3.55 -9.25
C HIS A 217 -14.02 2.19 -9.97
N GLU A 218 -13.04 1.31 -9.76
CA GLU A 218 -13.14 -0.07 -10.24
C GLU A 218 -14.03 -0.89 -9.30
N PRO A 219 -15.06 -1.57 -9.83
CA PRO A 219 -16.05 -2.26 -9.01
C PRO A 219 -15.48 -3.49 -8.30
N HIS A 220 -14.51 -4.19 -8.92
CA HIS A 220 -13.91 -5.42 -8.40
C HIS A 220 -12.46 -5.18 -8.00
N PHE A 221 -12.26 -4.57 -6.83
CA PHE A 221 -10.93 -4.24 -6.33
C PHE A 221 -10.73 -4.79 -4.91
N SER A 222 -9.62 -5.50 -4.70
CA SER A 222 -9.22 -5.99 -3.39
C SER A 222 -7.78 -5.58 -3.05
N LEU A 223 -7.51 -5.36 -1.77
CA LEU A 223 -6.16 -5.14 -1.24
C LEU A 223 -5.68 -6.38 -0.51
N LEU A 224 -4.52 -6.89 -0.90
CA LEU A 224 -3.83 -7.97 -0.19
C LEU A 224 -2.84 -7.37 0.82
N ARG A 225 -2.94 -7.79 2.07
CA ARG A 225 -2.16 -7.19 3.17
C ARG A 225 -1.72 -8.24 4.16
N GLU A 226 -0.61 -8.00 4.84
CA GLU A 226 -0.20 -8.83 5.98
C GLU A 226 -1.06 -8.52 7.22
N GLU A 227 -1.28 -9.51 8.07
CA GLU A 227 -1.95 -9.33 9.37
C GLU A 227 -1.15 -8.39 10.27
N VAL A 228 -1.82 -7.33 10.73
CA VAL A 228 -1.29 -6.43 11.73
C VAL A 228 -1.96 -6.74 13.07
N ARG A 229 -1.26 -7.47 13.96
CA ARG A 229 -1.79 -7.78 15.29
C ARG A 229 -1.83 -6.55 16.18
N PHE A 230 -3.03 -6.16 16.62
CA PHE A 230 -3.24 -5.00 17.48
C PHE A 230 -3.23 -5.39 18.96
N GLY A 231 -2.11 -5.12 19.66
CA GLY A 231 -1.98 -5.36 21.10
C GLY A 231 -1.39 -6.73 21.47
N GLY A 232 -0.61 -6.78 22.55
CA GLY A 232 0.17 -7.94 23.00
C GLY A 232 1.63 -7.57 23.30
N LYS A 233 2.35 -8.41 24.07
CA LYS A 233 3.82 -8.29 24.17
C LYS A 233 4.36 -8.41 22.74
N LYS A 234 5.11 -7.39 22.31
CA LYS A 234 5.86 -7.40 21.05
C LYS A 234 6.89 -8.53 21.12
N ASP A 235 6.52 -9.75 20.75
CA ASP A 235 7.51 -10.63 20.13
C ASP A 235 7.81 -9.97 18.78
N ASN A 236 8.83 -9.10 18.78
CA ASN A 236 9.26 -8.27 17.65
C ASN A 236 9.74 -9.07 16.43
N LYS A 237 9.71 -10.41 16.49
CA LYS A 237 10.07 -11.25 15.35
C LYS A 237 8.91 -11.28 14.38
N ARG A 238 9.03 -10.48 13.31
CA ARG A 238 8.25 -10.69 12.09
C ARG A 238 8.48 -12.12 11.59
N PRO A 239 7.48 -12.76 10.95
CA PRO A 239 7.65 -14.09 10.37
C PRO A 239 8.89 -14.13 9.48
N ALA A 240 9.63 -15.24 9.53
CA ALA A 240 10.88 -15.35 8.78
C ALA A 240 10.62 -15.60 7.29
N THR A 241 9.43 -16.09 6.96
CA THR A 241 9.02 -16.47 5.61
C THR A 241 7.59 -16.00 5.31
N PRO A 242 7.26 -15.77 4.03
CA PRO A 242 5.89 -15.41 3.65
C PRO A 242 4.90 -16.54 3.96
N GLU A 243 5.32 -17.81 3.96
CA GLU A 243 4.48 -18.96 4.33
C GLU A 243 3.96 -18.92 5.78
N GLU A 244 4.74 -18.34 6.70
CA GLU A 244 4.36 -18.16 8.11
C GLU A 244 3.52 -16.90 8.35
N THR A 245 3.35 -16.08 7.32
CA THR A 245 2.65 -14.81 7.42
C THR A 245 1.16 -15.00 7.15
N THR A 246 0.31 -14.56 8.07
CA THR A 246 -1.13 -14.47 7.82
C THR A 246 -1.39 -13.30 6.87
N PHE A 247 -2.08 -13.55 5.75
CA PHE A 247 -2.55 -12.50 4.86
C PHE A 247 -4.05 -12.26 5.03
N HIS A 248 -4.46 -11.01 4.82
CA HIS A 248 -5.85 -10.60 4.70
C HIS A 248 -6.13 -10.03 3.33
N LEU A 249 -7.32 -10.33 2.83
CA LEU A 249 -7.87 -9.75 1.62
C LEU A 249 -8.96 -8.77 2.02
N LEU A 250 -8.72 -7.48 1.78
CA LEU A 250 -9.69 -6.41 2.04
C LEU A 250 -10.45 -6.10 0.75
N HIS A 251 -11.77 -6.16 0.81
CA HIS A 251 -12.65 -5.98 -0.34
C HIS A 251 -13.14 -4.54 -0.45
N LEU A 252 -12.64 -3.79 -1.44
CA LEU A 252 -13.11 -2.43 -1.67
C LEU A 252 -14.51 -2.41 -2.29
N SER A 253 -14.92 -3.47 -2.98
CA SER A 253 -16.31 -3.66 -3.44
C SER A 253 -17.29 -3.55 -2.27
N LEU A 254 -17.08 -4.35 -1.22
CA LEU A 254 -17.90 -4.30 -0.01
C LEU A 254 -17.73 -2.98 0.74
N PHE A 255 -16.54 -2.37 0.70
CA PHE A 255 -16.35 -1.06 1.30
C PHE A 255 -17.23 0.02 0.66
N ARG A 256 -17.39 -0.03 -0.66
CA ARG A 256 -18.27 0.88 -1.41
C ARG A 256 -19.73 0.68 -0.99
N GLU A 257 -20.17 -0.56 -0.76
CA GLU A 257 -21.51 -0.84 -0.23
C GLU A 257 -21.71 -0.28 1.18
N TYR A 258 -20.71 -0.40 2.06
CA TYR A 258 -20.76 0.22 3.38
C TYR A 258 -20.87 1.74 3.30
N LEU A 259 -20.13 2.37 2.38
CA LEU A 259 -20.23 3.81 2.16
C LEU A 259 -21.61 4.20 1.60
N ASP A 260 -22.15 3.48 0.61
CA ASP A 260 -23.51 3.73 0.11
C ASP A 260 -24.54 3.63 1.24
N PHE A 261 -24.39 2.64 2.13
CA PHE A 261 -25.27 2.48 3.29
C PHE A 261 -25.13 3.61 4.31
N GLU A 262 -23.90 4.06 4.59
CA GLU A 262 -23.61 5.16 5.52
C GLU A 262 -24.25 6.47 5.03
N PHE A 263 -24.19 6.73 3.73
CA PHE A 263 -24.69 7.96 3.10
C PHE A 263 -26.10 7.84 2.51
N LYS A 264 -26.82 6.73 2.75
CA LYS A 264 -28.14 6.45 2.15
C LYS A 264 -29.19 7.53 2.43
N ASP A 265 -29.09 8.20 3.58
CA ASP A 265 -30.04 9.23 4.00
C ASP A 265 -30.01 10.46 3.10
N LEU A 266 -28.93 10.64 2.32
CA LEU A 266 -28.84 11.70 1.31
C LEU A 266 -29.77 11.44 0.10
N LYS A 267 -30.09 10.18 -0.21
CA LYS A 267 -30.93 9.82 -1.38
C LYS A 267 -32.28 10.55 -1.40
N GLY A 268 -32.83 10.88 -0.23
CA GLY A 268 -34.09 11.62 -0.08
C GLY A 268 -33.97 13.11 0.26
N LYS A 269 -32.75 13.63 0.48
CA LYS A 269 -32.50 15.01 0.94
C LYS A 269 -31.87 15.89 -0.14
N LEU A 270 -31.21 15.30 -1.13
CA LEU A 270 -30.47 16.06 -2.13
C LEU A 270 -31.43 16.72 -3.13
N PRO A 271 -31.19 18.01 -3.49
CA PRO A 271 -31.93 18.67 -4.56
C PRO A 271 -31.47 18.22 -5.96
N PHE A 272 -30.49 17.31 -6.04
CA PHE A 272 -29.92 16.73 -7.26
C PHE A 272 -29.82 15.19 -7.12
N GLY A 273 -29.50 14.50 -8.22
CA GLY A 273 -29.41 13.04 -8.23
C GLY A 273 -28.29 12.50 -7.32
N TYR A 274 -28.62 11.47 -6.53
CA TYR A 274 -27.63 10.76 -5.71
C TYR A 274 -26.70 9.92 -6.61
N ASP A 275 -25.39 10.07 -6.41
CA ASP A 275 -24.34 9.35 -7.13
C ASP A 275 -23.29 8.88 -6.12
N VAL A 276 -23.24 7.57 -5.87
CA VAL A 276 -22.33 6.97 -4.88
C VAL A 276 -20.86 7.21 -5.25
N GLU A 277 -20.51 7.25 -6.53
CA GLU A 277 -19.13 7.51 -6.96
C GLU A 277 -18.68 8.91 -6.54
N ALA A 278 -19.57 9.89 -6.71
CA ALA A 278 -19.31 11.26 -6.32
C ALA A 278 -19.24 11.43 -4.78
N ILE A 279 -20.03 10.64 -4.03
CA ILE A 279 -19.92 10.59 -2.57
C ILE A 279 -18.58 9.97 -2.14
N ILE A 280 -18.12 8.93 -2.82
CA ILE A 280 -16.82 8.28 -2.56
C ILE A 280 -15.67 9.28 -2.78
N ASP A 281 -15.71 10.07 -3.86
CA ASP A 281 -14.70 11.11 -4.11
C ASP A 281 -14.64 12.13 -2.97
N ASP A 282 -15.79 12.68 -2.56
CA ASP A 282 -15.87 13.62 -1.44
C ASP A 282 -15.44 12.95 -0.12
N TRP A 283 -15.70 11.65 0.04
CA TRP A 283 -15.25 10.88 1.19
C TRP A 283 -13.73 10.74 1.24
N VAL A 284 -13.09 10.47 0.10
CA VAL A 284 -11.63 10.46 -0.01
C VAL A 284 -11.06 11.84 0.34
N LEU A 285 -11.72 12.93 -0.11
CA LEU A 285 -11.30 14.30 0.23
C LEU A 285 -11.37 14.54 1.73
N MET A 286 -12.47 14.14 2.37
CA MET A 286 -12.61 14.22 3.83
C MET A 286 -11.51 13.40 4.54
N GLY A 287 -11.13 12.25 3.97
CA GLY A 287 -9.99 11.45 4.43
C GLY A 287 -8.68 12.26 4.45
N PHE A 288 -8.39 13.00 3.38
CA PHE A 288 -7.21 13.86 3.31
C PHE A 288 -7.21 15.01 4.32
N LEU A 289 -8.37 15.52 4.73
CA LEU A 289 -8.47 16.56 5.78
C LEU A 289 -8.07 16.06 7.17
N VAL A 290 -8.21 14.75 7.43
CA VAL A 290 -7.75 14.14 8.69
C VAL A 290 -6.22 14.05 8.74
N GLY A 291 -5.58 14.08 7.57
CA GLY A 291 -4.13 14.16 7.42
C GLY A 291 -3.62 13.09 6.47
N ASN A 292 -2.62 13.45 5.66
CA ASN A 292 -1.94 12.54 4.75
C ASN A 292 -0.43 12.83 4.75
N ASP A 293 0.32 12.16 3.89
CA ASP A 293 1.77 12.32 3.80
C ASP A 293 2.23 13.72 3.35
N PHE A 294 1.33 14.50 2.76
CA PHE A 294 1.64 15.78 2.09
C PHE A 294 1.17 17.01 2.89
N ILE A 295 0.10 16.86 3.68
CA ILE A 295 -0.54 17.94 4.43
C ILE A 295 -0.49 17.60 5.93
N PRO A 296 0.03 18.50 6.79
CA PRO A 296 0.00 18.31 8.23
C PRO A 296 -1.41 18.08 8.76
N ASN A 297 -1.57 17.19 9.74
CA ASN A 297 -2.86 16.96 10.39
C ASN A 297 -3.42 18.27 10.96
N LEU A 298 -4.71 18.52 10.75
CA LEU A 298 -5.39 19.63 11.40
C LEU A 298 -5.47 19.38 12.92
N PRO A 299 -5.17 20.38 13.79
CA PRO A 299 -5.01 20.19 15.23
C PRO A 299 -6.20 19.54 15.99
N HIS A 300 -7.38 19.52 15.38
CA HIS A 300 -8.61 18.98 15.97
C HIS A 300 -9.22 17.83 15.17
N LEU A 301 -8.61 17.41 14.06
CA LEU A 301 -9.10 16.31 13.24
C LEU A 301 -8.13 15.14 13.35
N HIS A 302 -8.35 14.30 14.36
CA HIS A 302 -7.65 13.05 14.54
C HIS A 302 -8.63 11.88 14.60
N ILE A 303 -8.26 10.76 13.99
CA ILE A 303 -9.06 9.51 13.98
C ILE A 303 -9.39 9.06 15.42
N ARG A 304 -8.49 9.28 16.38
CA ARG A 304 -8.72 8.92 17.79
C ARG A 304 -9.83 9.74 18.47
N HIS A 305 -10.25 10.83 17.86
CA HIS A 305 -11.27 11.75 18.36
C HIS A 305 -12.50 11.77 17.44
N ASP A 306 -12.76 10.66 16.73
CA ASP A 306 -13.90 10.50 15.82
C ASP A 306 -14.03 11.61 14.77
N ALA A 307 -12.88 12.09 14.26
CA ALA A 307 -12.85 13.11 13.21
C ALA A 307 -13.58 12.68 11.93
N LEU A 308 -13.49 11.40 11.54
CA LEU A 308 -14.16 10.89 10.34
C LEU A 308 -15.69 10.93 10.46
N PRO A 309 -16.32 10.34 11.51
CA PRO A 309 -17.76 10.50 11.73
C PRO A 309 -18.23 11.96 11.82
N LEU A 310 -17.44 12.82 12.46
CA LEU A 310 -17.76 14.26 12.54
C LEU A 310 -17.80 14.90 11.14
N LEU A 311 -16.78 14.65 10.32
CA LEU A 311 -16.70 15.18 8.96
C LEU A 311 -17.85 14.69 8.09
N TRP A 312 -18.16 13.39 8.12
CA TRP A 312 -19.21 12.81 7.28
C TRP A 312 -20.60 13.29 7.70
N LYS A 313 -20.86 13.42 9.00
CA LYS A 313 -22.11 13.99 9.50
C LYS A 313 -22.28 15.44 9.05
N THR A 314 -21.24 16.25 9.24
CA THR A 314 -21.22 17.65 8.79
C THR A 314 -21.44 17.75 7.28
N TYR A 315 -20.80 16.87 6.51
CA TYR A 315 -21.00 16.78 5.07
C TYR A 315 -22.44 16.43 4.71
N MET A 316 -23.06 15.45 5.37
CA MET A 316 -24.45 15.07 5.12
C MET A 316 -25.45 16.18 5.44
N ASP A 317 -25.15 17.02 6.44
CA ASP A 317 -26.00 18.15 6.82
C ASP A 317 -25.89 19.30 5.79
N ILE A 318 -24.70 19.57 5.26
CA ILE A 318 -24.42 20.74 4.41
C ILE A 318 -24.59 20.46 2.91
N LEU A 319 -24.37 19.22 2.44
CA LEU A 319 -24.42 18.89 1.02
C LEU A 319 -25.76 19.25 0.33
N PRO A 320 -26.94 19.05 0.96
CA PRO A 320 -28.21 19.48 0.37
C PRO A 320 -28.28 20.98 0.05
N GLU A 321 -27.53 21.82 0.78
CA GLU A 321 -27.49 23.26 0.59
C GLU A 321 -26.48 23.70 -0.48
N CYS A 322 -25.51 22.83 -0.84
CA CYS A 322 -24.37 23.18 -1.68
C CYS A 322 -24.66 23.25 -3.19
N GLY A 323 -25.88 22.94 -3.64
CA GLY A 323 -26.26 22.99 -5.06
C GLY A 323 -25.58 21.97 -5.97
N GLY A 324 -24.77 21.05 -5.41
CA GLY A 324 -24.09 19.97 -6.14
C GLY A 324 -22.88 19.40 -5.39
N ILE A 325 -22.39 18.24 -5.84
CA ILE A 325 -21.11 17.66 -5.38
C ILE A 325 -19.94 18.40 -6.05
N LYS A 326 -18.96 18.86 -5.27
CA LYS A 326 -17.84 19.71 -5.74
C LYS A 326 -16.72 18.84 -6.35
N ARG A 327 -16.90 18.39 -7.60
CA ARG A 327 -15.96 17.52 -8.38
C ARG A 327 -14.58 18.09 -8.74
N TYR A 328 -14.09 19.18 -8.15
CA TYR A 328 -12.95 19.93 -8.73
C TYR A 328 -11.53 19.47 -8.32
N CYS A 329 -11.35 18.52 -7.41
CA CYS A 329 -10.02 18.25 -6.83
C CYS A 329 -9.30 16.96 -7.24
N PHE A 330 -9.96 15.94 -7.82
CA PHE A 330 -9.32 14.62 -8.03
C PHE A 330 -8.81 14.33 -9.43
N TYR A 331 -9.23 15.09 -10.45
CA TYR A 331 -8.81 14.85 -11.84
C TYR A 331 -7.62 15.72 -12.29
N ALA A 332 -7.12 16.61 -11.43
CA ALA A 332 -5.88 17.34 -11.66
C ALA A 332 -4.76 16.60 -10.91
N GLY A 333 -3.84 15.98 -11.65
CA GLY A 333 -2.74 15.20 -11.09
C GLY A 333 -2.02 15.91 -9.95
N PHE A 334 -2.09 15.29 -8.77
CA PHE A 334 -1.20 15.55 -7.64
C PHE A 334 -0.05 14.56 -7.66
#